data_AF-A0A945DQ90-F1
#
_entry.id   AF-A0A945DQ90-F1
#
_cell.length_a   1.000
_cell.length_b   1.000
_cell.length_c   1.000
_cell.angle_alpha   90.00
_cell.angle_beta   90.00
_cell.angle_gamma   90.00
#
_symmetry.space_group_name_H-M   'P 1'
#
loop_
_entity.id
_entity.type
_entity.pdbx_description
1 polymer ?
#
loop_
_entity_poly.entity_id
_entity_poly.type
_entity_poly.pdbx_seq_one_letter_code
_entity_poly.pdbx_strand_id
1 'polypeptide(L)'
;IVNAVGKNAEVVVDGGFYRGSDIVKAFALGADAVGIGRLEGWALAAGGVPALVRCIKLLKREVSMTMALCGVNSLAMLDPSFVSEADVVSNSNVMSAFPLIDEGY
;
A
#
# COMPACT_ATOMS: atom_id res chain seq x y z
N ILE A 1 14.75 -0.90 -6.31
CA ILE A 1 15.12 -1.74 -5.14
C ILE A 1 14.86 -3.21 -5.45
N VAL A 2 13.62 -3.63 -5.74
CA VAL A 2 13.26 -5.01 -6.10
C VAL A 2 14.22 -5.62 -7.13
N ASN A 3 14.42 -4.96 -8.28
CA ASN A 3 15.36 -5.44 -9.31
C ASN A 3 16.82 -5.55 -8.83
N ALA A 4 17.24 -4.68 -7.90
CA ALA A 4 18.61 -4.66 -7.41
C ALA A 4 18.87 -5.79 -6.41
N VAL A 5 17.90 -6.15 -5.58
CA VAL A 5 18.03 -7.22 -4.56
C VAL A 5 17.68 -8.61 -5.12
N GLY A 6 16.83 -8.68 -6.15
CA GLY A 6 16.38 -9.94 -6.71
C GLY A 6 15.71 -10.83 -5.65
N LYS A 7 16.13 -12.09 -5.55
CA LYS A 7 15.62 -13.06 -4.57
C LYS A 7 16.46 -13.16 -3.29
N ASN A 8 17.43 -12.26 -3.11
CA ASN A 8 18.40 -12.36 -2.02
C ASN A 8 17.89 -11.74 -0.70
N ALA A 9 16.76 -11.03 -0.72
CA ALA A 9 16.14 -10.42 0.45
C ALA A 9 14.64 -10.24 0.22
N GLU A 10 13.86 -10.29 1.31
CA GLU A 10 12.46 -9.87 1.31
C GLU A 10 12.37 -8.34 1.21
N VAL A 11 11.42 -7.84 0.42
CA VAL A 11 11.16 -6.42 0.22
C VAL A 11 9.88 -6.03 0.95
N VAL A 12 10.03 -5.26 2.02
CA VAL A 12 8.92 -4.66 2.75
C VAL A 12 8.86 -3.17 2.45
N VAL A 13 7.67 -2.64 2.18
CA VAL A 13 7.45 -1.21 1.88
C VAL A 13 6.36 -0.61 2.77
N ASP A 14 6.58 0.60 3.26
CA ASP A 14 5.58 1.43 3.95
C ASP A 14 5.66 2.85 3.37
N GLY A 15 4.63 3.65 3.61
CA GLY A 15 4.52 5.03 3.16
C GLY A 15 3.21 5.26 2.40
N GLY A 16 2.14 5.59 3.13
CA GLY A 16 0.89 6.07 2.52
C GLY A 16 -0.09 4.99 2.05
N PHE A 17 -0.03 3.78 2.62
CA PHE A 17 -1.01 2.73 2.36
C PHE A 17 -2.33 3.02 3.07
N TYR A 18 -3.35 3.45 2.30
CA TYR A 18 -4.67 3.79 2.83
C TYR A 18 -5.82 3.02 2.20
N ARG A 19 -5.59 2.39 1.04
CA ARG A 19 -6.54 1.57 0.30
C ARG A 19 -5.99 0.18 0.03
N GLY A 20 -6.88 -0.79 -0.16
CA GLY A 20 -6.48 -2.12 -0.63
C GLY A 20 -5.83 -2.11 -2.02
N SER A 21 -6.16 -1.15 -2.87
CA SER A 21 -5.51 -0.97 -4.18
C SER A 21 -4.06 -0.49 -4.06
N ASP A 22 -3.71 0.27 -3.02
CA ASP A 22 -2.31 0.66 -2.77
C ASP A 22 -1.47 -0.59 -2.46
N ILE A 23 -2.01 -1.49 -1.63
CA ILE A 23 -1.39 -2.78 -1.31
C ILE A 23 -1.21 -3.63 -2.57
N VAL A 24 -2.25 -3.76 -3.40
CA VAL A 24 -2.17 -4.53 -4.65
C VAL A 24 -1.11 -3.97 -5.60
N LYS A 25 -0.98 -2.64 -5.72
CA LYS A 25 0.09 -2.02 -6.51
C LYS A 25 1.49 -2.37 -5.98
N ALA A 26 1.68 -2.38 -4.66
CA ALA A 26 2.96 -2.76 -4.07
C ALA A 26 3.35 -4.21 -4.39
N PHE A 27 2.41 -5.15 -4.30
CA PHE A 27 2.64 -6.54 -4.69
C PHE A 27 2.89 -6.68 -6.19
N ALA A 28 2.15 -5.95 -7.05
CA ALA A 28 2.40 -5.91 -8.48
C ALA A 28 3.82 -5.38 -8.83
N LEU A 29 4.36 -4.49 -8.01
CA LEU A 29 5.72 -3.96 -8.12
C LEU A 29 6.80 -4.83 -7.45
N GLY A 30 6.41 -5.98 -6.87
CA GLY A 30 7.32 -6.97 -6.31
C GLY A 30 7.68 -6.79 -4.83
N ALA A 31 6.82 -6.15 -4.03
CA ALA A 31 6.94 -6.19 -2.58
C ALA A 31 6.43 -7.53 -2.01
N ASP A 32 7.08 -8.02 -0.95
CA ASP A 32 6.68 -9.22 -0.20
C ASP A 32 5.72 -8.89 0.94
N ALA A 33 5.82 -7.69 1.51
CA ALA A 33 4.91 -7.19 2.53
C ALA A 33 4.77 -5.66 2.50
N VAL A 34 3.68 -5.18 3.10
CA VAL A 34 3.44 -3.75 3.29
C VAL A 34 3.27 -3.40 4.77
N GLY A 35 3.81 -2.25 5.17
CA GLY A 35 3.56 -1.65 6.47
C GLY A 35 2.35 -0.71 6.44
N ILE A 36 1.71 -0.53 7.61
CA ILE A 36 0.72 0.52 7.84
C ILE A 36 1.14 1.32 9.07
N GLY A 37 1.31 2.64 8.92
CA GLY A 37 1.66 3.54 10.02
C GLY A 37 0.48 4.38 10.51
N ARG A 38 0.38 5.62 10.00
CA ARG A 38 -0.64 6.61 10.43
C ARG A 38 -2.08 6.08 10.45
N LEU A 39 -2.44 5.22 9.50
CA LEU A 39 -3.78 4.66 9.41
C LEU A 39 -4.17 3.85 10.66
N GLU A 40 -3.24 3.06 11.20
CA GLU A 40 -3.46 2.32 12.45
C GLU A 40 -3.69 3.27 13.62
N GLY A 41 -2.86 4.31 13.73
CA GLY A 41 -3.00 5.35 14.75
C GLY A 41 -4.33 6.10 14.66
N TRP A 42 -4.78 6.45 13.45
CA TRP A 42 -6.08 7.10 13.22
C TRP A 42 -7.25 6.19 13.60
N ALA A 43 -7.17 4.90 13.24
CA ALA A 43 -8.22 3.95 13.58
C ALA A 43 -8.31 3.76 15.11
N LEU A 44 -7.17 3.63 15.79
CA LEU A 44 -7.10 3.57 17.25
C LEU A 44 -7.67 4.84 17.91
N ALA A 45 -7.33 6.02 17.40
CA ALA A 45 -7.86 7.28 17.92
C ALA A 45 -9.37 7.42 17.71
N ALA A 46 -9.91 6.91 16.60
CA ALA A 46 -11.32 7.03 16.24
C ALA A 46 -12.27 6.16 17.08
N GLY A 47 -11.80 5.02 17.59
CA GLY A 47 -12.67 4.11 18.34
C GLY A 47 -11.95 2.96 19.04
N GLY A 48 -10.67 3.14 19.35
CA GLY A 48 -9.84 2.14 20.02
C GLY A 48 -9.62 0.88 19.20
N VAL A 49 -9.31 -0.21 19.90
CA VAL A 49 -9.03 -1.54 19.30
C VAL A 49 -10.16 -2.02 18.38
N PRO A 50 -11.46 -1.87 18.69
CA PRO A 50 -12.53 -2.29 17.77
C PRO A 50 -12.47 -1.58 16.41
N ALA A 51 -12.13 -0.29 16.40
CA ALA A 51 -11.98 0.48 15.17
C ALA A 51 -10.73 0.07 14.38
N LEU A 52 -9.60 -0.20 15.06
CA LEU A 52 -8.40 -0.74 14.41
C LEU A 52 -8.67 -2.09 13.74
N VAL A 53 -9.30 -3.03 14.46
CA VAL A 53 -9.64 -4.35 13.90
C VAL A 53 -10.59 -4.20 12.70
N ARG A 54 -11.54 -3.27 12.76
CA ARG A 54 -12.42 -2.96 11.62
C ARG A 54 -11.63 -2.39 10.44
N CYS A 55 -10.68 -1.49 10.68
CA CYS A 55 -9.82 -0.91 9.65
C CYS A 55 -9.05 -2.00 8.89
N ILE A 56 -8.38 -2.91 9.61
CA ILE A 56 -7.64 -4.04 8.99
C ILE A 56 -8.57 -4.95 8.19
N LYS A 57 -9.79 -5.23 8.70
CA LYS A 57 -10.80 -6.02 7.96
C LYS A 57 -11.24 -5.32 6.67
N LEU A 58 -11.38 -3.99 6.68
CA LEU A 58 -11.72 -3.22 5.49
C LEU A 58 -10.59 -3.27 4.45
N LEU A 59 -9.33 -3.07 4.86
CA LEU A 59 -8.18 -3.21 3.96
C LEU A 59 -8.13 -4.61 3.33
N LYS A 60 -8.31 -5.68 4.13
CA LYS A 60 -8.37 -7.05 3.61
C LYS A 60 -9.48 -7.22 2.58
N ARG A 61 -10.67 -6.68 2.84
CA ARG A 61 -11.80 -6.73 1.89
C ARG A 61 -11.48 -5.96 0.61
N GLU A 62 -10.90 -4.77 0.70
CA GLU A 62 -10.50 -3.97 -0.45
C GLU A 62 -9.43 -4.66 -1.31
N VAL A 63 -8.46 -5.35 -0.70
CA VAL A 63 -7.47 -6.18 -1.42
C VAL A 63 -8.19 -7.29 -2.20
N SER A 64 -9.08 -8.05 -1.55
CA SER A 64 -9.86 -9.10 -2.24
C SER A 64 -10.72 -8.56 -3.38
N MET A 65 -11.39 -7.41 -3.18
CA MET A 65 -12.19 -6.77 -4.22
C MET A 65 -11.32 -6.31 -5.40
N THR A 66 -10.16 -5.70 -5.12
CA THR A 66 -9.25 -5.22 -6.17
C THR A 66 -8.71 -6.38 -6.99
N MET A 67 -8.25 -7.46 -6.35
CA MET A 67 -7.79 -8.67 -7.05
C MET A 67 -8.91 -9.27 -7.93
N ALA A 68 -10.14 -9.36 -7.41
CA ALA A 68 -11.27 -9.86 -8.17
C ALA A 68 -11.57 -9.01 -9.42
N LEU A 69 -11.49 -7.67 -9.30
CA LEU A 69 -11.64 -6.75 -10.43
C LEU A 69 -10.49 -6.85 -11.45
N CYS A 70 -9.28 -7.18 -10.99
CA CYS A 70 -8.14 -7.48 -11.83
C CYS A 70 -8.17 -8.90 -12.43
N GLY A 71 -9.16 -9.73 -12.10
CA GLY A 71 -9.26 -11.10 -12.62
C GLY A 71 -8.25 -12.08 -12.03
N VAL A 72 -7.68 -11.78 -10.86
CA VAL A 72 -6.71 -12.65 -10.16
C VAL A 72 -7.25 -13.14 -8.83
N ASN A 73 -6.78 -14.29 -8.37
CA ASN A 73 -7.22 -14.91 -7.11
C ASN A 73 -6.09 -15.07 -6.07
N SER A 74 -4.89 -14.59 -6.39
CA SER A 74 -3.71 -14.65 -5.53
C SER A 74 -2.81 -13.44 -5.79
N LEU A 75 -2.16 -12.93 -4.74
CA LEU A 75 -1.16 -11.86 -4.86
C LEU A 75 0.04 -12.29 -5.73
N ALA A 76 0.34 -13.60 -5.79
CA ALA A 76 1.43 -14.13 -6.60
C ALA A 76 1.17 -14.07 -8.12
N MET A 77 -0.05 -13.76 -8.54
CA MET A 77 -0.40 -13.54 -9.96
C MET A 77 -0.22 -12.09 -10.39
N LEU A 78 0.10 -11.19 -9.45
CA LEU A 78 0.32 -9.79 -9.77
C LEU A 78 1.75 -9.61 -10.31
N ASP A 79 1.85 -8.77 -11.32
CA ASP A 79 3.11 -8.37 -11.94
C ASP A 79 3.01 -6.90 -12.42
N PRO A 80 4.09 -6.29 -12.93
CA PRO A 80 4.08 -4.89 -13.34
C PRO A 80 3.07 -4.53 -14.45
N SER A 81 2.46 -5.49 -15.15
CA SER A 81 1.42 -5.20 -16.16
C SER A 81 0.08 -4.74 -15.54
N PHE A 82 -0.12 -4.95 -14.24
CA PHE A 82 -1.32 -4.51 -13.50
C PHE A 82 -1.25 -3.04 -13.07
N VAL A 83 -0.14 -2.36 -13.32
CA VAL A 83 0.08 -0.95 -12.98
C VAL A 83 0.54 -0.17 -14.19
N SER A 84 0.24 1.11 -14.23
CA SER A 84 0.75 2.04 -15.24
C SER A 84 1.15 3.33 -14.55
N GLU A 85 2.05 4.08 -15.19
CA GLU A 85 2.39 5.42 -14.75
C GLU A 85 1.15 6.31 -14.77
N ALA A 86 1.05 7.19 -13.77
CA ALA A 86 -0.04 8.15 -13.64
C ALA A 86 0.54 9.54 -13.42
N ASP A 87 -0.13 10.54 -13.97
CA ASP A 87 0.22 11.94 -13.75
C ASP A 87 0.06 12.33 -12.27
N VAL A 88 0.98 13.15 -11.78
CA VAL A 88 0.89 13.69 -10.42
C VAL A 88 -0.28 14.67 -10.35
N VAL A 89 -1.32 14.30 -9.59
CA VAL A 89 -2.55 15.11 -9.46
C VAL A 89 -2.51 16.12 -8.31
N SER A 90 -1.57 16.00 -7.37
CA SER A 90 -1.41 16.92 -6.24
C SER A 90 0.03 16.98 -5.72
N ASN A 91 0.42 18.13 -5.18
CA ASN A 91 1.71 18.30 -4.50
C ASN A 91 1.77 17.54 -3.16
N SER A 92 2.98 17.37 -2.63
CA SER A 92 3.16 16.79 -1.31
C SER A 92 2.50 17.66 -0.22
N ASN A 93 1.91 17.03 0.79
CA ASN A 93 1.28 17.69 1.93
C ASN A 93 1.41 16.80 3.18
N VAL A 94 0.93 17.28 4.32
CA VAL A 94 1.03 16.58 5.63
C VAL A 94 0.43 15.16 5.63
N MET A 95 -0.45 14.84 4.68
CA MET A 95 -1.04 13.50 4.51
C MET A 95 -0.28 12.63 3.51
N SER A 96 0.64 13.19 2.71
CA SER A 96 1.47 12.43 1.76
C SER A 96 2.43 11.49 2.47
N ALA A 97 2.90 10.45 1.78
CA ALA A 97 3.90 9.50 2.29
C ALA A 97 5.21 10.20 2.66
N PHE A 98 5.64 11.16 1.84
CA PHE A 98 6.84 11.95 2.01
C PHE A 98 6.49 13.44 2.07
N PRO A 99 5.91 13.93 3.18
CA PRO A 99 5.37 15.28 3.30
C PRO A 99 6.44 16.37 3.10
N LEU A 100 7.71 16.04 3.31
CA LEU A 100 8.86 16.96 3.22
C LEU A 100 9.74 16.70 1.99
N ILE A 101 9.25 15.97 0.98
CA ILE A 101 10.05 15.62 -0.21
C ILE A 101 10.51 16.87 -0.99
N ASP A 102 9.74 17.95 -0.89
CA ASP A 102 10.03 19.23 -1.53
C ASP A 102 11.01 20.09 -0.71
N GLU A 103 11.37 19.68 0.51
CA GLU A 103 12.28 20.41 1.41
C GLU A 103 13.76 20.00 1.28
N GLY A 104 14.08 19.05 0.39
CA GLY A 104 15.46 18.74 -0.01
C GLY A 104 16.29 17.88 0.96
N TYR A 105 15.62 17.02 1.75
CA TYR A 105 16.27 16.02 2.62
C TYR A 105 16.62 14.72 1.88
#